data_AF-A0AB39UEV6-F1
#
_entry.id   AF-A0AB39UEV6-F1
#
_cell.length_a   1.000
_cell.length_b   1.000
_cell.length_c   1.000
_cell.angle_alpha   90.00
_cell.angle_beta   90.00
_cell.angle_gamma   90.00
#
_symmetry.space_group_name_H-M   'P 1'
#
loop_
_entity.id
_entity.type
_entity.pdbx_description
1 polymer ?
#
loop_
_entity_poly.entity_id
_entity_poly.type
_entity_poly.pdbx_seq_one_letter_code
_entity_poly.pdbx_strand_id
1 'polypeptide(L)'
;MTNTFYDDFKSMTAEKMAGSMEDMTYAYEQTRVPKAHYKKMLATGIEQVMEASVEIILIQPYISIIKQMIGENPKSFYKALLCIDAKVTMTNIRTSEWEALETIWQTHRSKDDPNHAGHLPKATIDMFRDAAKHGIDQLAQDIDKENGK
;
A
#
# COMPACT_ATOMS: atom_id res chain seq x y z
N MET A 1 -31.86 -6.65 -22.05
CA MET A 1 -30.80 -6.37 -21.08
C MET A 1 -30.84 -7.47 -20.05
N THR A 2 -29.75 -8.20 -19.87
CA THR A 2 -29.63 -9.24 -18.83
C THR A 2 -29.52 -8.52 -17.49
N ASN A 3 -30.60 -8.57 -16.69
CA ASN A 3 -30.60 -8.04 -15.34
C ASN A 3 -29.61 -8.88 -14.53
N THR A 4 -28.55 -8.25 -14.01
CA THR A 4 -27.52 -8.99 -13.27
C THR A 4 -27.86 -8.99 -11.78
N PHE A 5 -27.38 -10.00 -11.04
CA PHE A 5 -27.52 -10.02 -9.58
C PHE A 5 -26.96 -8.75 -8.94
N TYR A 6 -25.95 -8.14 -9.55
CA TYR A 6 -25.40 -6.86 -9.13
C TYR A 6 -26.41 -5.71 -9.24
N ASP A 7 -27.16 -5.63 -10.35
CA ASP A 7 -28.16 -4.59 -10.57
C ASP A 7 -29.30 -4.70 -9.54
N ASP A 8 -29.75 -5.93 -9.28
CA ASP A 8 -30.75 -6.22 -8.26
C ASP A 8 -30.22 -5.88 -6.86
N PHE A 9 -29.01 -6.30 -6.52
CA PHE A 9 -28.36 -6.03 -5.24
C PHE A 9 -28.23 -4.54 -4.97
N LYS A 10 -27.77 -3.75 -5.96
CA LYS A 10 -27.62 -2.30 -5.84
C LYS A 10 -28.94 -1.57 -5.53
N SER A 11 -30.07 -2.11 -5.99
CA SER A 11 -31.40 -1.52 -5.76
C SER A 11 -31.98 -1.82 -4.37
N MET A 12 -31.35 -2.71 -3.58
CA MET A 12 -31.85 -3.15 -2.29
C MET A 12 -31.67 -2.08 -1.19
N THR A 13 -32.47 -2.18 -0.12
CA THR A 13 -32.19 -1.44 1.11
C THR A 13 -30.99 -2.05 1.85
N ALA A 14 -30.29 -1.27 2.68
CA ALA A 14 -29.15 -1.76 3.46
C ALA A 14 -29.50 -3.00 4.32
N GLU A 15 -30.74 -3.07 4.82
CA GLU A 15 -31.27 -4.23 5.55
C GLU A 15 -31.31 -5.51 4.70
N LYS A 16 -31.71 -5.39 3.42
CA LYS A 16 -31.79 -6.50 2.47
C LYS A 16 -30.42 -6.88 1.92
N MET A 17 -29.56 -5.90 1.67
CA MET A 17 -28.16 -6.11 1.30
C MET A 17 -27.42 -6.89 2.40
N ALA A 18 -27.57 -6.49 3.66
CA ALA A 18 -26.94 -7.16 4.80
C ALA A 18 -27.36 -8.63 4.92
N GLY A 19 -28.64 -8.94 4.68
CA GLY A 19 -29.12 -10.34 4.65
C GLY A 19 -28.53 -11.13 3.48
N SER A 20 -28.49 -10.53 2.28
CA SER A 20 -27.89 -11.19 1.11
C SER A 20 -26.39 -11.46 1.29
N MET A 21 -25.68 -10.58 2.01
CA MET A 21 -24.26 -10.76 2.36
C MET A 21 -24.06 -11.85 3.41
N GLU A 22 -24.95 -11.97 4.39
CA GLU A 22 -24.98 -13.08 5.35
C GLU A 22 -25.19 -14.42 4.62
N ASP A 23 -26.12 -14.49 3.67
CA ASP A 23 -26.36 -15.68 2.85
C ASP A 23 -25.16 -16.03 1.95
N MET A 24 -24.55 -15.04 1.30
CA MET A 24 -23.34 -15.25 0.48
C MET A 24 -22.16 -15.76 1.32
N THR A 25 -22.03 -15.25 2.54
CA THR A 25 -20.96 -15.68 3.45
C THR A 25 -21.22 -17.07 4.00
N TYR A 26 -22.48 -17.40 4.28
CA TYR A 26 -22.85 -18.75 4.65
C TYR A 26 -22.62 -19.76 3.51
N ALA A 27 -22.81 -19.36 2.26
CA ALA A 27 -22.46 -20.20 1.11
C ALA A 27 -20.94 -20.52 1.06
N TYR A 28 -20.10 -19.64 1.63
CA TYR A 28 -18.68 -19.90 1.83
C TYR A 28 -18.44 -20.66 3.13
N GLU A 29 -18.27 -21.99 3.01
CA GLU A 29 -17.88 -22.87 4.11
C GLU A 29 -18.81 -22.81 5.35
N GLN A 30 -20.10 -22.45 5.15
CA GLN A 30 -21.07 -22.30 6.25
C GLN A 30 -20.65 -21.25 7.29
N THR A 31 -19.84 -20.28 6.88
CA THR A 31 -19.36 -19.20 7.74
C THR A 31 -20.53 -18.34 8.22
N ARG A 32 -20.67 -18.18 9.53
CA ARG A 32 -21.76 -17.40 10.13
C ARG A 32 -21.28 -16.03 10.57
N VAL A 33 -21.68 -15.00 9.81
CA VAL A 33 -21.46 -13.61 10.18
C VAL A 33 -22.82 -12.94 10.39
N PRO A 34 -23.13 -12.42 11.59
CA PRO A 34 -24.45 -11.87 11.88
C PRO A 34 -24.80 -10.69 10.97
N LYS A 35 -26.04 -10.66 10.45
CA LYS A 35 -26.60 -9.53 9.69
C LYS A 35 -26.30 -8.13 10.27
N ALA A 36 -26.30 -7.99 11.58
CA ALA A 36 -26.01 -6.72 12.27
C ALA A 36 -24.59 -6.18 11.94
N HIS A 37 -23.62 -7.06 11.73
CA HIS A 37 -22.27 -6.70 11.30
C HIS A 37 -22.28 -6.04 9.92
N TYR A 38 -22.88 -6.69 8.92
CA TYR A 38 -23.00 -6.13 7.56
C TYR A 38 -23.83 -4.85 7.52
N LYS A 39 -24.92 -4.80 8.27
CA LYS A 39 -25.74 -3.58 8.37
C LYS A 39 -24.93 -2.42 8.94
N LYS A 40 -24.10 -2.66 9.96
CA LYS A 40 -23.18 -1.65 10.50
C LYS A 40 -22.16 -1.21 9.44
N MET A 41 -21.58 -2.13 8.68
CA MET A 41 -20.64 -1.80 7.60
C MET A 41 -21.30 -0.99 6.47
N LEU A 42 -22.49 -1.39 6.01
CA LEU A 42 -23.26 -0.67 4.99
C LEU A 42 -23.74 0.71 5.47
N ALA A 43 -23.91 0.87 6.79
CA ALA A 43 -24.26 2.13 7.44
C ALA A 43 -23.03 2.96 7.85
N THR A 44 -21.82 2.41 7.75
CA THR A 44 -20.56 3.15 7.96
C THR A 44 -20.38 4.05 6.75
N GLY A 45 -20.91 5.26 6.90
CA GLY A 45 -21.19 6.18 5.82
C GLY A 45 -19.96 6.70 5.11
N ILE A 46 -20.25 7.25 3.94
CA ILE A 46 -19.34 7.85 2.95
C ILE A 46 -18.19 8.66 3.57
N GLU A 47 -18.31 9.28 4.75
CA GLU A 47 -17.24 10.07 5.39
C GLU A 47 -15.92 9.31 5.63
N GLN A 48 -15.96 8.06 6.11
CA GLN A 48 -14.72 7.26 6.27
C GLN A 48 -14.14 6.83 4.92
N VAL A 49 -15.01 6.54 3.95
CA VAL A 49 -14.61 6.32 2.56
C VAL A 49 -14.06 7.61 1.94
N MET A 50 -14.56 8.77 2.36
CA MET A 50 -14.19 10.08 1.83
C MET A 50 -12.80 10.47 2.34
N GLU A 51 -12.50 10.32 3.63
CA GLU A 51 -11.14 10.52 4.15
C GLU A 51 -10.12 9.62 3.46
N ALA A 52 -10.38 8.31 3.39
CA ALA A 52 -9.51 7.38 2.67
C ALA A 52 -9.42 7.71 1.16
N SER A 53 -10.52 8.13 0.54
CA SER A 53 -10.54 8.53 -0.88
C SER A 53 -9.74 9.82 -1.12
N VAL A 54 -9.75 10.77 -0.18
CA VAL A 54 -8.99 12.01 -0.30
C VAL A 54 -7.50 11.70 -0.20
N GLU A 55 -7.07 10.89 0.76
CA GLU A 55 -5.66 10.48 0.84
C GLU A 55 -5.20 9.74 -0.43
N ILE A 56 -6.01 8.82 -0.96
CA ILE A 56 -5.72 8.13 -2.22
C ILE A 56 -5.59 9.13 -3.38
N ILE A 57 -6.52 10.08 -3.49
CA ILE A 57 -6.49 11.15 -4.50
C ILE A 57 -5.24 12.03 -4.34
N LEU A 58 -4.80 12.29 -3.11
CA LEU A 58 -3.61 13.08 -2.83
C LEU A 58 -2.31 12.32 -3.14
N ILE A 59 -2.26 10.99 -2.93
CA ILE A 59 -1.10 10.15 -3.22
C ILE A 59 -0.90 9.96 -4.73
N GLN A 60 -1.99 9.87 -5.50
CA GLN A 60 -1.94 9.56 -6.93
C GLN A 60 -1.05 10.51 -7.77
N PRO A 61 -1.08 11.85 -7.58
CA PRO A 61 -0.15 12.77 -8.21
C PRO A 61 1.32 12.47 -7.90
N TYR A 62 1.66 12.12 -6.65
CA TYR A 62 3.04 11.77 -6.28
C TYR A 62 3.49 10.51 -7.01
N ILE A 63 2.64 9.48 -7.09
CA ILE A 63 2.94 8.26 -7.85
C ILE A 63 3.23 8.62 -9.32
N SER A 64 2.41 9.48 -9.93
CA SER A 64 2.59 9.88 -11.32
C SER A 64 3.93 10.60 -11.55
N ILE A 65 4.26 11.58 -10.70
CA ILE A 65 5.50 12.35 -10.80
C ILE A 65 6.72 11.44 -10.58
N ILE A 66 6.69 10.61 -9.53
CA ILE A 66 7.79 9.70 -9.20
C ILE A 66 8.02 8.71 -10.34
N LYS A 67 6.96 8.11 -10.89
CA LYS A 67 7.06 7.19 -12.05
C LYS A 67 7.68 7.87 -13.26
N GLN A 68 7.30 9.13 -13.54
CA GLN A 68 7.89 9.89 -14.63
C GLN A 68 9.40 10.11 -14.40
N MET A 69 9.79 10.57 -13.21
CA MET A 69 11.20 10.81 -12.87
C MET A 69 12.06 9.53 -12.98
N ILE A 70 11.52 8.39 -12.53
CA ILE A 70 12.18 7.09 -12.65
C ILE A 70 12.36 6.71 -14.13
N GLY A 71 11.33 6.93 -14.96
CA GLY A 71 11.37 6.61 -16.39
C GLY A 71 12.37 7.47 -17.16
N GLU A 72 12.52 8.74 -16.80
CA GLU A 72 13.42 9.69 -17.47
C GLU A 72 14.89 9.47 -17.06
N ASN A 73 15.17 9.37 -15.76
CA ASN A 73 16.54 9.20 -15.27
C ASN A 73 16.57 8.46 -13.92
N PRO A 74 16.56 7.11 -13.94
CA PRO A 74 16.48 6.31 -12.73
C PRO A 74 17.70 6.47 -11.82
N LYS A 75 18.89 6.70 -12.41
CA LYS A 75 20.14 6.93 -11.67
C LYS A 75 20.08 8.23 -10.87
N SER A 76 19.69 9.32 -11.51
CA SER A 76 19.59 10.63 -10.86
C SER A 76 18.48 10.64 -9.81
N PHE A 77 17.33 10.02 -10.11
CA PHE A 77 16.23 9.90 -9.15
C PHE A 77 16.68 9.17 -7.88
N TYR A 78 17.32 8.00 -8.02
CA TYR A 78 17.82 7.23 -6.88
C TYR A 78 18.86 8.01 -6.05
N LYS A 79 19.83 8.65 -6.72
CA LYS A 79 20.82 9.48 -6.02
C LYS A 79 20.18 10.68 -5.31
N ALA A 80 19.14 11.28 -5.88
CA ALA A 80 18.40 12.37 -5.26
C ALA A 80 17.70 11.91 -3.96
N LEU A 81 17.08 10.73 -3.97
CA LEU A 81 16.51 10.13 -2.75
C LEU A 81 17.57 9.92 -1.67
N LEU A 82 18.73 9.35 -2.03
CA LEU A 82 19.85 9.19 -1.09
C LEU A 82 20.33 10.53 -0.52
N CYS A 83 20.44 11.56 -1.36
CA CYS A 83 20.83 12.89 -0.92
C CYS A 83 19.82 13.50 0.07
N ILE A 84 18.52 13.31 -0.15
CA ILE A 84 17.47 13.76 0.77
C ILE A 84 17.63 13.08 2.14
N ASP A 85 17.69 11.75 2.17
CA ASP A 85 17.73 10.98 3.41
C ASP A 85 19.06 11.16 4.17
N ALA A 86 20.17 11.19 3.44
CA ALA A 86 21.50 11.43 4.00
C ALA A 86 21.78 12.91 4.31
N LYS A 87 20.85 13.82 3.97
CA LYS A 87 20.97 15.27 4.13
C LYS A 87 22.22 15.84 3.42
N VAL A 88 22.55 15.30 2.25
CA VAL A 88 23.65 15.74 1.39
C VAL A 88 23.11 16.68 0.31
N THR A 89 23.78 17.83 0.10
CA THR A 89 23.41 18.78 -0.96
C THR A 89 24.35 18.65 -2.15
N MET A 90 23.79 18.72 -3.36
CA MET A 90 24.59 18.70 -4.59
C MET A 90 25.42 19.98 -4.79
N THR A 91 25.05 21.09 -4.15
CA THR A 91 25.74 22.39 -4.32
C THR A 91 27.17 22.36 -3.79
N ASN A 92 27.42 21.65 -2.68
CA ASN A 92 28.71 21.60 -2.00
C ASN A 92 29.16 20.15 -1.76
N ILE A 93 28.85 19.24 -2.68
CA ILE A 93 29.15 17.82 -2.52
C ILE A 93 30.65 17.56 -2.47
N ARG A 94 31.10 16.77 -1.50
CA ARG A 94 32.50 16.33 -1.41
C ARG A 94 32.76 15.21 -2.42
N THR A 95 34.00 15.09 -2.89
CA THR A 95 34.41 14.00 -3.80
C THR A 95 34.07 12.62 -3.23
N SER A 96 34.30 12.41 -1.93
CA SER A 96 33.96 11.15 -1.26
C SER A 96 32.46 10.85 -1.24
N GLU A 97 31.61 11.86 -1.11
CA GLU A 97 30.15 11.70 -1.16
C GLU A 97 29.68 11.38 -2.58
N TRP A 98 30.27 12.03 -3.58
CA TRP A 98 29.98 11.73 -4.98
C TRP A 98 30.39 10.30 -5.37
N GLU A 99 31.58 9.86 -4.97
CA GLU A 99 32.07 8.50 -5.18
C GLU A 99 31.20 7.46 -4.47
N ALA A 100 30.77 7.76 -3.23
CA ALA A 100 29.83 6.93 -2.49
C ALA A 100 28.48 6.81 -3.23
N LEU A 101 27.91 7.91 -3.72
CA LEU A 101 26.67 7.89 -4.50
C LEU A 101 26.79 7.05 -5.77
N GLU A 102 27.93 7.10 -6.46
CA GLU A 102 28.18 6.25 -7.64
C GLU A 102 28.26 4.77 -7.25
N THR A 103 29.04 4.46 -6.22
CA THR A 103 29.25 3.08 -5.75
C THR A 103 27.95 2.45 -5.28
N ILE A 104 27.14 3.19 -4.51
CA ILE A 104 25.84 2.71 -4.01
C ILE A 104 24.88 2.49 -5.19
N TRP A 105 24.83 3.37 -6.18
CA TRP A 105 24.02 3.16 -7.38
C TRP A 105 24.42 1.89 -8.15
N GLN A 106 25.73 1.65 -8.33
CA GLN A 106 26.19 0.44 -9.01
C GLN A 106 25.81 -0.83 -8.24
N THR A 107 25.94 -0.78 -6.91
CA THR A 107 25.50 -1.88 -6.02
C THR A 107 24.00 -2.11 -6.15
N HIS A 108 23.21 -1.05 -6.13
CA HIS A 108 21.76 -1.12 -6.25
C HIS A 108 21.26 -1.73 -7.57
N ARG A 109 22.04 -1.51 -8.65
CA ARG A 109 21.77 -2.11 -9.95
C ARG A 109 22.28 -3.55 -10.07
N SER A 110 23.10 -4.04 -9.14
CA SER A 110 23.53 -5.43 -9.14
C SER A 110 22.34 -6.35 -8.94
N LYS A 111 22.34 -7.51 -9.60
CA LYS A 111 21.31 -8.54 -9.41
C LYS A 111 21.37 -9.20 -8.02
N ASP A 112 22.50 -9.03 -7.34
CA ASP A 112 22.73 -9.57 -6.00
C ASP A 112 22.18 -8.65 -4.90
N ASP A 113 21.73 -7.43 -5.23
CA ASP A 113 21.05 -6.55 -4.28
C ASP A 113 19.65 -7.11 -3.98
N PRO A 114 19.30 -7.41 -2.71
CA PRO A 114 17.93 -7.77 -2.34
C PRO A 114 16.90 -6.69 -2.72
N ASN A 115 17.33 -5.43 -2.88
CA ASN A 115 16.50 -4.32 -3.32
C ASN A 115 16.65 -4.02 -4.83
N HIS A 116 17.23 -4.93 -5.62
CA HIS A 116 17.51 -4.70 -7.04
C HIS A 116 16.35 -4.03 -7.78
N ALA A 117 16.62 -2.85 -8.35
CA ALA A 117 15.66 -2.03 -9.09
C ALA A 117 14.38 -1.61 -8.32
N GLY A 118 14.31 -1.86 -7.01
CA GLY A 118 13.27 -1.37 -6.12
C GLY A 118 13.55 0.04 -5.60
N HIS A 119 12.53 0.74 -5.13
CA HIS A 119 12.68 2.14 -4.65
C HIS A 119 12.61 2.25 -3.12
N LEU A 120 12.17 1.19 -2.45
CA LEU A 120 12.14 1.05 -1.00
C LEU A 120 12.86 -0.24 -0.62
N PRO A 121 13.34 -0.36 0.63
CA PRO A 121 13.87 -1.61 1.14
C PRO A 121 12.88 -2.74 0.97
N LYS A 122 13.37 -3.91 0.54
CA LYS A 122 12.59 -5.12 0.33
C LYS A 122 11.83 -5.53 1.57
N ALA A 123 12.44 -5.39 2.75
CA ALA A 123 11.76 -5.63 4.03
C ALA A 123 10.49 -4.79 4.19
N THR A 124 10.51 -3.51 3.79
CA THR A 124 9.32 -2.63 3.83
C THR A 124 8.25 -3.08 2.84
N ILE A 125 8.66 -3.50 1.65
CA ILE A 125 7.72 -4.02 0.63
C ILE A 125 7.10 -5.35 1.07
N ASP A 126 7.91 -6.24 1.65
CA ASP A 126 7.47 -7.54 2.11
C ASP A 126 6.51 -7.38 3.31
N MET A 127 6.83 -6.49 4.25
CA MET A 127 5.94 -6.12 5.35
C MET A 127 4.59 -5.57 4.85
N PHE A 128 4.60 -4.65 3.87
CA PHE A 128 3.37 -4.15 3.26
C PHE A 128 2.53 -5.26 2.61
N ARG A 129 3.18 -6.16 1.86
CA ARG A 129 2.50 -7.28 1.19
C ARG A 129 1.92 -8.28 2.18
N ASP A 130 2.64 -8.54 3.27
CA ASP A 130 2.18 -9.40 4.35
C ASP A 130 0.94 -8.80 5.04
N ALA A 131 1.02 -7.51 5.43
CA ALA A 131 -0.12 -6.77 5.98
C ALA A 131 -1.35 -6.82 5.07
N ALA A 132 -1.15 -6.60 3.76
CA ALA A 132 -2.21 -6.59 2.77
C ALA A 132 -2.85 -7.97 2.56
N LYS A 133 -2.09 -9.05 2.78
CA LYS A 133 -2.53 -10.43 2.56
C LYS A 133 -3.14 -11.07 3.80
N HIS A 134 -2.60 -10.75 4.98
CA HIS A 134 -2.90 -11.44 6.23
C HIS A 134 -3.62 -10.54 7.26
N GLY A 135 -3.74 -9.24 7.00
CA GLY A 135 -4.31 -8.26 7.92
C GLY A 135 -3.27 -7.71 8.90
N ILE A 136 -3.56 -6.56 9.51
CA ILE A 136 -2.61 -5.81 10.34
C ILE A 136 -2.43 -6.45 11.74
N ASP A 137 -3.39 -7.27 12.17
CA ASP A 137 -3.43 -7.85 13.52
C ASP A 137 -2.27 -8.83 13.80
N GLN A 138 -1.78 -9.56 12.80
CA GLN A 138 -0.57 -10.40 12.94
C GLN A 138 0.71 -9.57 12.99
N LEU A 139 0.75 -8.47 12.24
CA LEU A 139 1.90 -7.60 12.13
C LEU A 139 2.14 -6.76 13.39
N ALA A 140 1.06 -6.33 14.06
CA ALA A 140 1.12 -5.67 15.35
C ALA A 140 1.69 -6.59 16.45
N GLN A 141 1.31 -7.87 16.44
CA GLN A 141 1.82 -8.85 17.41
C GLN A 141 3.31 -9.16 17.25
N ASP A 142 3.85 -9.06 16.03
CA ASP A 142 5.27 -9.31 15.78
C ASP A 142 6.13 -8.08 16.06
N ILE A 143 5.63 -6.87 15.81
CA ILE A 143 6.26 -5.61 16.22
C ILE A 143 6.32 -5.49 17.76
N ASP A 144 5.27 -5.90 18.47
CA ASP A 144 5.26 -5.90 19.94
C ASP A 144 6.24 -6.93 20.54
N LYS A 145 6.48 -8.06 19.87
CA LYS A 145 7.49 -9.05 20.28
C LYS A 145 8.93 -8.56 20.04
N GLU A 146 9.18 -7.81 18.97
CA GLU A 146 10.52 -7.25 18.71
C GLU A 146 10.88 -6.07 19.62
N ASN A 147 9.88 -5.29 20.04
CA ASN A 147 10.08 -4.14 20.95
C ASN A 147 9.99 -4.51 22.44
N GLY A 148 9.49 -5.69 22.78
CA GLY A 148 9.46 -6.24 24.14
C GLY A 148 10.80 -6.87 24.54
N LYS A 149 11.80 -6.03 24.84
CA LYS A 149 12.91 -6.39 25.76
C LYS A 149 12.60 -5.91 27.16
#